data_AF-A0A355B6B5-F1
#
_entry.id   AF-A0A355B6B5-F1
#
_cell.length_a   1.000
_cell.length_b   1.000
_cell.length_c   1.000
_cell.angle_alpha   90.00
_cell.angle_beta   90.00
_cell.angle_gamma   90.00
#
_symmetry.space_group_name_H-M   'P 1'
#
loop_
_entity.id
_entity.type
_entity.pdbx_description
1 polymer ?
#
loop_
_entity_poly.entity_id
_entity_poly.type
_entity_poly.pdbx_seq_one_letter_code
_entity_poly.pdbx_strand_id
1 'polypeptide(L)'
;MSRCRAWTPPSRRTFSTCSFRFAMPTASRFWSASTFPSWRAATPTASSLWREAELSGRACLKSFPGRESKRFTAGTIIAEKRMIDWKGQADSTWPGNRGFRVTLFLAVSGIIFWSFQGSEFSGRELFRGIPQIVRFFGRMLPPDWSVWDVLWRASIETLQTTITGTFLGGLIAYPLGVLAASNWTPAWVHLPVKAAMAFIRSIPLLILALLFVSAVGLGPFPGVLAITVHSVGVLGRFVAEEIESTDPRPLQALQGTGASPIQIIQHGLIPQVLPQMVAHLAIRFEMNLRDSTILGLVGAGGLGFYVFLYVKQFQWEKTGVLCLAIVLLVFAGEFVSWQVRKRLL
;
A
#
# COMPACT_ATOMS: atom_id res chain seq x y z
N MET A 1 -52.03 37.67 -12.54
CA MET A 1 -51.10 38.28 -13.51
C MET A 1 -49.74 37.62 -13.32
N SER A 2 -49.44 36.54 -14.08
CA SER A 2 -48.54 36.53 -15.27
C SER A 2 -47.06 36.37 -14.88
N ARG A 3 -46.26 35.40 -15.34
CA ARG A 3 -46.40 34.28 -16.29
C ARG A 3 -45.23 33.31 -16.02
N CYS A 4 -45.48 32.01 -16.07
CA CYS A 4 -44.48 30.98 -16.35
C CYS A 4 -43.85 31.21 -17.74
N ARG A 5 -42.58 30.85 -17.91
CA ARG A 5 -42.03 30.55 -19.24
C ARG A 5 -41.07 29.35 -19.16
N ALA A 6 -41.54 28.24 -19.70
CA ALA A 6 -40.77 27.07 -20.05
C ALA A 6 -39.85 27.36 -21.25
N TRP A 7 -38.72 26.66 -21.35
CA TRP A 7 -37.96 26.54 -22.58
C TRP A 7 -37.45 25.09 -22.74
N THR A 8 -38.04 24.41 -23.71
CA THR A 8 -37.68 23.09 -24.26
C THR A 8 -36.78 23.27 -25.51
N PRO A 9 -36.11 22.21 -26.00
CA PRO A 9 -34.76 22.24 -26.57
C PRO A 9 -34.73 22.52 -28.08
N PRO A 10 -33.55 22.84 -28.66
CA PRO A 10 -33.32 22.68 -30.08
C PRO A 10 -32.61 21.36 -30.43
N SER A 11 -32.86 20.95 -31.66
CA SER A 11 -32.73 19.64 -32.26
C SER A 11 -31.35 19.32 -32.87
N ARG A 12 -31.17 18.03 -33.14
CA ARG A 12 -30.05 17.39 -33.84
C ARG A 12 -29.72 18.09 -35.18
N ARG A 13 -28.44 18.40 -35.39
CA ARG A 13 -27.74 18.24 -36.68
C ARG A 13 -26.31 17.77 -36.45
N THR A 14 -25.88 16.97 -37.40
CA THR A 14 -24.76 16.03 -37.47
C THR A 14 -23.48 16.65 -38.07
N PHE A 15 -22.37 15.93 -37.89
CA PHE A 15 -21.08 16.00 -38.62
C PHE A 15 -20.15 17.20 -38.39
N SER A 16 -19.02 16.98 -37.69
CA SER A 16 -17.76 16.57 -38.35
C SER A 16 -16.63 16.41 -37.31
N THR A 17 -15.81 15.40 -37.57
CA THR A 17 -14.59 15.02 -36.86
C THR A 17 -13.58 16.17 -36.82
N CYS A 18 -13.22 16.65 -35.63
CA CYS A 18 -12.06 17.52 -35.44
C CYS A 18 -10.90 16.69 -34.89
N SER A 19 -10.10 16.15 -35.82
CA SER A 19 -8.83 15.48 -35.57
C SER A 19 -7.77 16.52 -35.19
N PHE A 20 -7.39 16.58 -33.91
CA PHE A 20 -6.20 17.33 -33.50
C PHE A 20 -4.94 16.51 -33.84
N ARG A 21 -4.35 16.84 -34.98
CA ARG A 21 -3.12 16.27 -35.52
C ARG A 21 -1.94 17.08 -34.97
N PHE A 22 -1.25 16.58 -33.96
CA PHE A 22 0.04 17.15 -33.55
C PHE A 22 1.11 16.73 -34.57
N ALA A 23 1.59 17.72 -35.32
CA ALA A 23 2.65 17.56 -36.31
C ALA A 23 4.01 17.35 -35.62
N MET A 24 4.71 16.28 -35.99
CA MET A 24 6.11 16.05 -35.65
C MET A 24 7.02 17.02 -36.40
N PRO A 25 8.03 17.61 -35.74
CA PRO A 25 9.23 18.09 -36.42
C PRO A 25 10.24 16.95 -36.56
N THR A 26 10.58 16.61 -37.79
CA THR A 26 11.76 15.83 -38.16
C THR A 26 13.02 16.60 -37.82
N ALA A 27 13.81 16.10 -36.86
CA ALA A 27 15.20 16.49 -36.65
C ALA A 27 16.04 15.22 -36.50
N SER A 28 16.34 14.60 -37.65
CA SER A 28 17.49 13.73 -37.82
C SER A 28 18.75 14.59 -37.80
N ARG A 29 19.84 14.04 -37.25
CA ARG A 29 21.17 14.66 -37.05
C ARG A 29 21.31 15.51 -35.78
N PHE A 30 21.63 14.87 -34.67
CA PHE A 30 22.59 15.37 -33.69
C PHE A 30 22.75 14.28 -32.63
N TRP A 31 23.67 13.35 -32.84
CA TRP A 31 24.42 12.59 -31.82
C TRP A 31 25.34 11.65 -32.62
N SER A 32 26.42 12.26 -33.12
CA SER A 32 27.55 11.55 -33.70
C SER A 32 28.20 10.69 -32.62
N ALA A 33 28.38 9.42 -32.95
CA ALA A 33 29.28 8.51 -32.25
C ALA A 33 30.72 9.01 -32.41
N SER A 34 31.33 9.53 -31.35
CA SER A 34 32.80 9.62 -31.21
C SER A 34 33.24 10.31 -29.92
N THR A 35 32.90 9.81 -28.73
CA THR A 35 33.70 10.06 -27.50
C THR A 35 33.18 9.27 -26.30
N PHE A 36 33.45 7.96 -26.23
CA PHE A 36 33.60 7.25 -24.95
C PHE A 36 34.53 6.03 -25.13
N PRO A 37 35.53 5.81 -24.27
CA PRO A 37 36.52 4.75 -24.46
C PRO A 37 35.92 3.35 -24.31
N SER A 38 36.48 2.42 -25.08
CA SER A 38 36.13 1.01 -25.14
C SER A 38 36.14 0.29 -23.78
N TRP A 39 34.96 -0.09 -23.29
CA TRP A 39 34.79 -1.17 -22.31
C TRP A 39 34.37 -2.44 -23.06
N ARG A 40 35.36 -3.13 -23.65
CA ARG A 40 35.25 -4.55 -23.99
C ARG A 40 35.81 -5.33 -22.80
N ALA A 41 34.95 -5.78 -21.90
CA ALA A 41 35.25 -6.81 -20.94
C ALA A 41 34.27 -7.96 -21.15
N ALA A 42 34.82 -9.12 -21.48
CA ALA A 42 34.11 -10.35 -21.78
C ALA A 42 33.33 -10.84 -20.56
N THR A 43 32.01 -10.91 -20.66
CA THR A 43 31.17 -11.69 -19.75
C THR A 43 31.01 -13.10 -20.34
N PRO A 44 31.35 -14.18 -19.60
CA PRO A 44 31.08 -15.52 -20.07
C PRO A 44 29.56 -15.73 -20.07
N THR A 45 29.02 -16.16 -21.21
CA THR A 45 27.62 -16.55 -21.38
C THR A 45 27.28 -17.72 -20.47
N ALA A 46 26.13 -17.63 -19.78
CA ALA A 46 25.64 -18.60 -18.80
C ALA A 46 25.55 -20.06 -19.30
N SER A 47 25.70 -20.33 -20.60
CA SER A 47 25.71 -21.68 -21.18
C SER A 47 27.04 -22.45 -21.01
N SER A 48 28.16 -21.79 -20.69
CA SER A 48 29.45 -22.48 -20.49
C SER A 48 29.61 -23.03 -19.07
N LEU A 49 29.06 -22.34 -18.06
CA LEU A 49 29.12 -22.77 -16.65
C LEU A 49 28.28 -24.02 -16.37
N TRP A 50 27.22 -24.27 -17.14
CA TRP A 50 26.40 -25.49 -17.02
C TRP A 50 27.09 -26.75 -17.55
N ARG A 51 28.02 -26.63 -18.52
CA ARG A 51 28.74 -27.80 -19.07
C ARG A 51 29.81 -28.36 -18.14
N GLU A 52 30.43 -27.54 -17.28
CA GLU A 52 31.44 -28.01 -16.32
C GLU A 52 30.82 -28.70 -15.09
N ALA A 53 29.61 -28.29 -14.70
CA ALA A 53 28.86 -28.93 -13.61
C ALA A 53 28.38 -30.35 -13.96
N GLU A 54 27.98 -30.58 -15.22
CA GLU A 54 27.53 -31.91 -15.68
C GLU A 54 28.66 -32.93 -15.91
N LEU A 55 29.90 -32.47 -16.10
CA LEU A 55 31.07 -33.34 -16.24
C LEU A 55 31.64 -33.75 -14.87
N SER A 56 31.57 -32.87 -13.87
CA SER A 56 32.01 -33.20 -12.49
C SER A 56 31.04 -34.13 -11.76
N GLY A 57 29.74 -34.10 -12.07
CA GLY A 57 28.72 -34.96 -11.48
C GLY A 57 28.68 -36.40 -12.04
N ARG A 58 29.16 -36.64 -13.26
CA ARG A 58 29.14 -37.98 -13.89
C ARG A 58 30.35 -38.86 -13.57
N ALA A 59 31.41 -38.29 -12.99
CA ALA A 59 32.60 -39.06 -12.59
C ALA A 59 32.44 -39.80 -11.25
N CYS A 60 31.45 -39.44 -10.42
CA CYS A 60 31.33 -39.94 -9.04
C CYS A 60 30.28 -41.08 -8.84
N LEU A 61 29.63 -41.54 -9.91
CA LEU A 61 28.57 -42.56 -9.86
C LEU A 61 28.94 -43.90 -10.53
N LYS A 62 30.25 -44.17 -10.70
CA LYS A 62 30.74 -45.45 -11.23
C LYS A 62 31.69 -46.13 -10.26
N SER A 63 31.17 -46.59 -9.13
CA SER A 63 31.66 -47.76 -8.41
C SER A 63 30.90 -47.86 -7.10
N PHE A 64 29.97 -48.80 -6.95
CA PHE A 64 29.72 -49.52 -5.69
C PHE A 64 28.69 -50.63 -5.99
N PRO A 65 29.13 -51.89 -6.16
CA PRO A 65 28.28 -53.04 -5.95
C PRO A 65 28.12 -53.28 -4.44
N GLY A 66 26.98 -53.84 -4.05
CA GLY A 66 26.45 -53.74 -2.68
C GLY A 66 27.19 -54.48 -1.57
N ARG A 67 26.83 -54.13 -0.33
CA ARG A 67 26.68 -55.05 0.82
C ARG A 67 26.04 -54.34 2.01
N GLU A 68 25.33 -55.15 2.77
CA GLU A 68 24.51 -54.83 3.93
C GLU A 68 25.26 -54.23 5.14
N SER A 69 24.43 -53.70 6.06
CA SER A 69 24.52 -53.91 7.52
C SER A 69 25.49 -53.05 8.34
N LYS A 70 24.85 -52.18 9.14
CA LYS A 70 25.17 -51.85 10.54
C LYS A 70 26.55 -51.27 10.83
N ARG A 71 26.58 -49.95 11.10
CA ARG A 71 27.15 -49.37 12.34
C ARG A 71 26.76 -47.90 12.45
N PHE A 72 25.74 -47.67 13.25
CA PHE A 72 25.48 -46.39 13.91
C PHE A 72 26.60 -46.21 14.96
N THR A 73 27.60 -45.38 14.69
CA THR A 73 28.42 -44.76 15.74
C THR A 73 29.30 -43.63 15.17
N ALA A 74 29.08 -42.42 15.70
CA ALA A 74 30.06 -41.35 15.87
C ALA A 74 30.65 -40.65 14.62
N GLY A 75 29.80 -40.06 13.76
CA GLY A 75 30.31 -39.21 12.66
C GLY A 75 29.45 -38.02 12.20
N THR A 76 28.23 -37.83 12.72
CA THR A 76 27.24 -36.90 12.17
C THR A 76 27.11 -35.57 12.93
N ILE A 77 28.18 -35.07 13.56
CA ILE A 77 28.17 -33.74 14.22
C ILE A 77 28.88 -32.64 13.38
N ILE A 78 29.41 -32.95 12.19
CA ILE A 78 30.15 -31.95 11.38
C ILE A 78 29.31 -31.31 10.25
N ALA A 79 28.03 -31.67 10.13
CA ALA A 79 27.14 -31.12 9.07
C ALA A 79 26.28 -29.91 9.51
N GLU A 80 26.55 -29.30 10.67
CA GLU A 80 25.79 -28.16 11.19
C GLU A 80 26.65 -26.89 11.36
N LYS A 81 27.65 -26.72 10.48
CA LYS A 81 28.47 -25.49 10.46
C LYS A 81 28.60 -24.87 9.09
N ARG A 82 27.58 -25.03 8.24
CA ARG A 82 27.35 -24.13 7.10
C ARG A 82 26.39 -23.02 7.54
N MET A 83 26.73 -22.41 8.67
CA MET A 83 26.21 -21.13 9.12
C MET A 83 26.77 -20.11 8.11
N ILE A 84 25.94 -19.84 7.11
CA ILE A 84 25.85 -18.62 6.30
C ILE A 84 26.89 -17.57 6.74
N ASP A 85 28.08 -17.63 6.14
CA ASP A 85 29.08 -16.57 6.25
C ASP A 85 28.62 -15.41 5.35
N TRP A 86 27.75 -14.56 5.91
CA TRP A 86 27.24 -13.33 5.29
C TRP A 86 28.31 -12.23 5.14
N LYS A 87 29.61 -12.56 5.24
CA LYS A 87 30.70 -11.57 5.14
C LYS A 87 31.22 -11.31 3.71
N GLY A 88 30.57 -11.85 2.68
CA GLY A 88 31.25 -12.05 1.41
C GLY A 88 30.72 -11.34 0.16
N GLN A 89 29.72 -10.45 0.22
CA GLN A 89 29.22 -9.75 -1.00
C GLN A 89 28.35 -8.53 -0.64
N ALA A 90 28.96 -7.55 0.02
CA ALA A 90 28.56 -6.16 -0.20
C ALA A 90 29.53 -5.62 -1.24
N ASP A 91 29.29 -5.94 -2.51
CA ASP A 91 29.83 -5.15 -3.60
C ASP A 91 29.21 -3.75 -3.45
N SER A 92 29.87 -2.91 -2.65
CA SER A 92 29.55 -1.49 -2.56
C SER A 92 29.85 -0.89 -3.94
N THR A 93 28.90 -1.00 -4.85
CA THR A 93 28.92 -0.37 -6.19
C THR A 93 28.77 1.14 -6.11
N TRP A 94 28.89 1.73 -4.91
CA TRP A 94 29.25 3.13 -4.74
C TRP A 94 30.52 3.38 -5.54
N PRO A 95 30.50 4.27 -6.54
CA PRO A 95 31.68 4.56 -7.32
C PRO A 95 32.81 4.92 -6.35
N GLY A 96 33.90 4.16 -6.38
CA GLY A 96 35.04 4.26 -5.45
C GLY A 96 35.77 5.61 -5.48
N ASN A 97 35.20 6.60 -6.15
CA ASN A 97 35.68 7.97 -6.17
C ASN A 97 35.25 8.67 -4.87
N ARG A 98 36.21 8.85 -3.97
CA ARG A 98 36.06 9.60 -2.70
C ARG A 98 35.39 10.97 -2.95
N GLY A 99 35.64 11.59 -4.11
CA GLY A 99 35.00 12.84 -4.53
C GLY A 99 33.48 12.74 -4.69
N PHE A 100 32.95 11.66 -5.29
CA PHE A 100 31.50 11.48 -5.47
C PHE A 100 30.76 11.39 -4.12
N ARG A 101 31.36 10.67 -3.15
CA ARG A 101 30.79 10.53 -1.80
C ARG A 101 30.76 11.85 -1.05
N VAL A 102 31.83 12.66 -1.17
CA VAL A 102 31.90 13.99 -0.55
C VAL A 102 30.90 14.95 -1.19
N THR A 103 30.81 14.96 -2.53
CA THR A 103 29.83 15.80 -3.24
C THR A 103 28.39 15.42 -2.89
N LEU A 104 28.07 14.13 -2.83
CA LEU A 104 26.75 13.67 -2.41
C LEU A 104 26.44 14.09 -0.96
N PHE A 105 27.40 13.94 -0.06
CA PHE A 105 27.23 14.35 1.34
C PHE A 105 27.01 15.85 1.49
N LEU A 106 27.77 16.67 0.77
CA LEU A 106 27.60 18.12 0.75
C LEU A 106 26.27 18.54 0.12
N ALA A 107 25.85 17.87 -0.96
CA ALA A 107 24.56 18.12 -1.61
C ALA A 107 23.40 17.79 -0.67
N VAL A 108 23.42 16.61 -0.02
CA VAL A 108 22.41 16.20 0.96
C VAL A 108 22.41 17.15 2.16
N SER A 109 23.58 17.50 2.69
CA SER A 109 23.71 18.44 3.81
C SER A 109 23.22 19.84 3.45
N GLY A 110 23.49 20.29 2.22
CA GLY A 110 23.00 21.56 1.69
C GLY A 110 21.48 21.59 1.52
N ILE A 111 20.89 20.50 1.01
CA ILE A 111 19.43 20.35 0.93
C ILE A 111 18.81 20.37 2.34
N ILE A 112 19.38 19.61 3.27
CA ILE A 112 18.93 19.58 4.67
C ILE A 112 19.01 20.98 5.29
N PHE A 113 20.14 21.68 5.11
CA PHE A 113 20.31 23.04 5.62
C PHE A 113 19.30 24.02 5.00
N TRP A 114 19.08 23.94 3.68
CA TRP A 114 18.06 24.72 2.99
C TRP A 114 16.64 24.41 3.52
N SER A 115 16.34 23.14 3.80
CA SER A 115 15.08 22.73 4.44
C SER A 115 14.94 23.27 5.85
N PHE A 116 16.02 23.30 6.65
CA PHE A 116 16.01 23.88 8.00
C PHE A 116 15.68 25.37 7.98
N GLN A 117 16.22 26.12 7.02
CA GLN A 117 15.94 27.55 6.87
C GLN A 117 14.48 27.81 6.51
N GLY A 118 13.90 27.00 5.61
CA GLY A 118 12.50 27.12 5.22
C GLY A 118 11.50 26.65 6.29
N SER A 119 11.94 25.81 7.24
CA SER A 119 11.05 25.22 8.26
C SER A 119 10.91 26.06 9.54
N GLU A 120 11.57 27.23 9.63
CA GLU A 120 11.61 28.08 10.84
C GLU A 120 11.91 27.30 12.13
N PHE A 121 12.65 26.19 12.03
CA PHE A 121 12.83 25.26 13.13
C PHE A 121 13.77 25.88 14.17
N SER A 122 13.17 26.43 15.23
CA SER A 122 13.90 27.03 16.33
C SER A 122 13.76 26.17 17.58
N GLY A 123 14.88 25.60 18.03
CA GLY A 123 14.90 24.82 19.28
C GLY A 123 14.42 25.63 20.48
N ARG A 124 14.63 26.96 20.46
CA ARG A 124 14.16 27.87 21.51
C ARG A 124 12.64 27.94 21.63
N GLU A 125 11.92 28.00 20.52
CA GLU A 125 10.45 28.03 20.55
C GLU A 125 9.87 26.67 20.96
N LEU A 126 10.52 25.57 20.59
CA LEU A 126 10.16 24.23 21.08
C LEU A 126 10.25 24.15 22.61
N PHE A 127 11.37 24.58 23.21
CA PHE A 127 11.52 24.58 24.68
C PHE A 127 10.52 25.51 25.37
N ARG A 128 10.19 26.66 24.77
CA ARG A 128 9.14 27.58 25.27
C ARG A 128 7.73 27.00 25.15
N GLY A 129 7.49 26.14 24.16
CA GLY A 129 6.21 25.48 23.93
C GLY A 129 5.90 24.35 24.91
N ILE A 130 6.91 23.69 25.50
CA ILE A 130 6.71 22.53 26.40
C ILE A 130 5.74 22.84 27.56
N PRO A 131 5.88 23.93 28.33
CA PRO A 131 4.93 24.24 29.40
C PRO A 131 3.50 24.45 28.88
N GLN A 132 3.34 24.96 27.67
CA GLN A 132 2.02 25.16 27.07
C GLN A 132 1.35 23.84 26.69
N ILE A 133 2.13 22.88 26.20
CA ILE A 133 1.67 21.52 25.92
C ILE A 133 1.20 20.85 27.22
N VAL A 134 1.99 20.92 28.29
CA VAL A 134 1.62 20.37 29.60
C VAL A 134 0.34 21.03 30.13
N ARG A 135 0.22 22.36 30.04
CA ARG A 135 -1.02 23.06 30.43
C ARG A 135 -2.22 22.66 29.57
N PHE A 136 -2.03 22.42 28.28
CA PHE A 136 -3.09 21.97 27.38
C PHE A 136 -3.62 20.59 27.79
N PHE A 137 -2.75 19.61 28.03
CA PHE A 137 -3.14 18.30 28.54
C PHE A 137 -3.71 18.38 29.97
N GLY A 138 -3.20 19.30 30.80
CA GLY A 138 -3.74 19.57 32.13
C GLY A 138 -5.20 20.04 32.12
N ARG A 139 -5.65 20.75 31.07
CA ARG A 139 -7.05 21.17 30.90
C ARG A 139 -8.01 20.02 30.59
N MET A 140 -7.49 18.86 30.21
CA MET A 140 -8.29 17.65 29.98
C MET A 140 -8.54 16.86 31.27
N LEU A 141 -7.97 17.29 32.40
CA LEU A 141 -8.08 16.65 33.71
C LEU A 141 -8.76 17.61 34.70
N PRO A 142 -9.83 17.19 35.42
CA PRO A 142 -10.42 15.85 35.45
C PRO A 142 -11.31 15.55 34.22
N PRO A 143 -11.34 14.30 33.73
CA PRO A 143 -12.22 13.89 32.64
C PRO A 143 -13.71 13.94 33.06
N ASP A 144 -14.54 14.62 32.27
CA ASP A 144 -15.99 14.71 32.49
C ASP A 144 -16.72 13.53 31.82
N TRP A 145 -17.19 12.58 32.63
CA TRP A 145 -17.89 11.37 32.19
C TRP A 145 -19.36 11.59 31.84
N SER A 146 -19.89 12.81 31.92
CA SER A 146 -21.27 13.14 31.53
C SER A 146 -21.58 12.81 30.06
N VAL A 147 -20.54 12.68 29.22
CA VAL A 147 -20.65 12.36 27.79
C VAL A 147 -20.67 10.87 27.47
N TRP A 148 -20.92 9.99 28.45
CA TRP A 148 -20.91 8.53 28.25
C TRP A 148 -21.81 8.05 27.10
N ASP A 149 -23.03 8.59 26.99
CA ASP A 149 -23.96 8.21 25.92
C ASP A 149 -23.45 8.60 24.53
N VAL A 150 -22.82 9.77 24.43
CA VAL A 150 -22.20 10.26 23.19
C VAL A 150 -20.98 9.42 22.86
N LEU A 151 -20.14 9.13 23.85
CA LEU A 151 -18.94 8.30 23.73
C LEU A 151 -19.27 6.93 23.12
N TRP A 152 -20.25 6.23 23.69
CA TRP A 152 -20.63 4.89 23.28
C TRP A 152 -21.20 4.88 21.86
N ARG A 153 -22.16 5.78 21.56
CA ARG A 153 -22.77 5.90 20.24
C ARG A 153 -21.74 6.25 19.17
N ALA A 154 -20.89 7.24 19.42
CA ALA A 154 -19.88 7.68 18.48
C ALA A 154 -18.80 6.61 18.24
N SER A 155 -18.44 5.83 19.27
CA SER A 155 -17.50 4.71 19.13
C SER A 155 -18.06 3.62 18.23
N ILE A 156 -19.34 3.25 18.43
CA ILE A 156 -20.04 2.28 17.57
C ILE A 156 -20.13 2.79 16.14
N GLU A 157 -20.50 4.06 15.94
CA GLU A 157 -20.60 4.66 14.61
C GLU A 157 -19.24 4.65 13.88
N THR A 158 -18.15 4.92 14.60
CA THR A 158 -16.78 4.84 14.08
C THR A 158 -16.46 3.42 13.63
N LEU A 159 -16.71 2.41 14.47
CA LEU A 159 -16.50 1.00 14.13
C LEU A 159 -17.34 0.57 12.93
N GLN A 160 -18.64 0.89 12.93
CA GLN A 160 -19.55 0.54 11.83
C GLN A 160 -19.08 1.15 10.52
N THR A 161 -18.66 2.41 10.54
CA THR A 161 -18.15 3.13 9.37
C THR A 161 -16.88 2.46 8.82
N THR A 162 -15.93 2.17 9.69
CA THR A 162 -14.67 1.51 9.32
C THR A 162 -14.88 0.08 8.83
N ILE A 163 -15.68 -0.73 9.54
CA ILE A 163 -15.95 -2.13 9.16
C ILE A 163 -16.65 -2.15 7.79
N THR A 164 -17.71 -1.37 7.62
CA THR A 164 -18.49 -1.35 6.38
C THR A 164 -17.65 -0.84 5.21
N GLY A 165 -16.90 0.25 5.40
CA GLY A 165 -16.05 0.81 4.36
C GLY A 165 -14.90 -0.13 3.96
N THR A 166 -14.30 -0.82 4.93
CA THR A 166 -13.23 -1.80 4.66
C THR A 166 -13.79 -3.03 3.95
N PHE A 167 -14.95 -3.54 4.38
CA PHE A 167 -15.60 -4.70 3.78
C PHE A 167 -16.00 -4.42 2.33
N LEU A 168 -16.72 -3.32 2.07
CA LEU A 168 -17.09 -2.92 0.71
C LEU A 168 -15.87 -2.64 -0.16
N GLY A 169 -14.86 -1.99 0.43
CA GLY A 169 -13.59 -1.71 -0.24
C GLY A 169 -12.89 -3.00 -0.67
N GLY A 170 -12.79 -3.98 0.22
CA GLY A 170 -12.22 -5.30 -0.06
C GLY A 170 -13.01 -6.10 -1.10
N LEU A 171 -14.35 -6.07 -1.00
CA LEU A 171 -15.25 -6.77 -1.91
C LEU A 171 -15.10 -6.29 -3.36
N ILE A 172 -14.95 -4.97 -3.56
CA ILE A 172 -14.75 -4.36 -4.88
C ILE A 172 -13.28 -4.44 -5.32
N ALA A 173 -12.34 -4.33 -4.37
CA ALA A 173 -10.90 -4.42 -4.65
C ALA A 173 -10.51 -5.78 -5.22
N TYR A 174 -11.11 -6.87 -4.75
CA TYR A 174 -10.75 -8.21 -5.20
C TYR A 174 -10.95 -8.44 -6.71
N PRO A 175 -12.15 -8.27 -7.29
CA PRO A 175 -12.34 -8.46 -8.72
C PRO A 175 -11.52 -7.46 -9.55
N LEU A 176 -11.39 -6.20 -9.08
CA LEU A 176 -10.54 -5.22 -9.76
C LEU A 176 -9.06 -5.58 -9.70
N GLY A 177 -8.59 -6.19 -8.61
CA GLY A 177 -7.22 -6.67 -8.45
C GLY A 177 -6.89 -7.82 -9.40
N VAL A 178 -7.82 -8.76 -9.58
CA VAL A 178 -7.68 -9.83 -10.59
C VAL A 178 -7.60 -9.25 -12.00
N LEU A 179 -8.44 -8.26 -12.32
CA LEU A 179 -8.39 -7.56 -13.61
C LEU A 179 -7.13 -6.70 -13.79
N ALA A 180 -6.51 -6.25 -12.70
CA ALA A 180 -5.27 -5.48 -12.73
C ALA A 180 -4.01 -6.35 -12.87
N ALA A 181 -4.08 -7.67 -12.69
CA ALA A 181 -2.92 -8.56 -12.76
C ALA A 181 -2.44 -8.76 -14.21
N SER A 182 -1.16 -8.47 -14.48
CA SER A 182 -0.54 -8.53 -15.82
C SER A 182 -0.26 -9.93 -16.35
N ASN A 183 -0.16 -10.91 -15.47
CA ASN A 183 0.03 -12.32 -15.83
C ASN A 183 -1.26 -12.98 -16.34
N TRP A 184 -2.43 -12.45 -15.94
CA TRP A 184 -3.73 -13.06 -16.23
C TRP A 184 -4.56 -12.28 -17.25
N THR A 185 -4.42 -10.96 -17.25
CA THR A 185 -5.33 -10.06 -17.98
C THR A 185 -4.57 -9.34 -19.11
N PRO A 186 -5.15 -9.20 -20.32
CA PRO A 186 -4.46 -8.57 -21.45
C PRO A 186 -4.16 -7.09 -21.24
N ALA A 187 -3.14 -6.60 -21.95
CA ALA A 187 -2.60 -5.22 -21.93
C ALA A 187 -3.66 -4.12 -21.83
N TRP A 188 -4.69 -4.22 -22.65
CA TRP A 188 -5.73 -3.20 -22.80
C TRP A 188 -6.72 -3.12 -21.61
N VAL A 189 -6.79 -4.14 -20.74
CA VAL A 189 -7.63 -4.11 -19.52
C VAL A 189 -6.81 -3.78 -18.29
N HIS A 190 -5.69 -4.47 -18.07
CA HIS A 190 -4.96 -4.30 -16.81
C HIS A 190 -4.25 -2.93 -16.70
N LEU A 191 -3.82 -2.32 -17.81
CA LEU A 191 -3.24 -0.98 -17.82
C LEU A 191 -4.22 0.11 -17.34
N PRO A 192 -5.44 0.27 -17.92
CA PRO A 192 -6.38 1.28 -17.45
C PRO A 192 -6.86 1.00 -16.02
N VAL A 193 -7.01 -0.27 -15.62
CA VAL A 193 -7.40 -0.61 -14.24
C VAL A 193 -6.30 -0.21 -13.24
N LYS A 194 -5.02 -0.52 -13.53
CA LYS A 194 -3.90 -0.06 -12.70
C LYS A 194 -3.82 1.47 -12.65
N ALA A 195 -4.04 2.15 -13.78
CA ALA A 195 -4.05 3.60 -13.83
C ALA A 195 -5.20 4.20 -12.99
N ALA A 196 -6.40 3.62 -13.05
CA ALA A 196 -7.54 4.04 -12.23
C ALA A 196 -7.26 3.85 -10.73
N MET A 197 -6.67 2.72 -10.32
CA MET A 197 -6.26 2.49 -8.94
C MET A 197 -5.20 3.50 -8.48
N ALA A 198 -4.21 3.80 -9.32
CA ALA A 198 -3.18 4.79 -9.03
C ALA A 198 -3.77 6.19 -8.88
N PHE A 199 -4.77 6.54 -9.71
CA PHE A 199 -5.49 7.81 -9.62
C PHE A 199 -6.32 7.91 -8.33
N ILE A 200 -7.07 6.87 -7.95
CA ILE A 200 -7.83 6.87 -6.69
C ILE A 200 -6.90 7.08 -5.49
N ARG A 201 -5.70 6.50 -5.52
CA ARG A 201 -4.69 6.61 -4.46
C ARG A 201 -3.99 7.97 -4.41
N SER A 202 -3.96 8.71 -5.51
CA SER A 202 -3.33 10.04 -5.51
C SER A 202 -4.19 11.09 -4.82
N ILE A 203 -5.49 10.82 -4.67
CA ILE A 203 -6.43 11.68 -3.96
C ILE A 203 -6.37 11.35 -2.46
N PRO A 204 -6.00 12.31 -1.59
CA PRO A 204 -6.06 12.13 -0.15
C PRO A 204 -7.49 11.81 0.32
N LEU A 205 -7.59 10.89 1.28
CA LEU A 205 -8.88 10.42 1.81
C LEU A 205 -9.78 11.55 2.34
N LEU A 206 -9.20 12.60 2.94
CA LEU A 206 -9.97 13.76 3.42
C LEU A 206 -10.67 14.51 2.29
N ILE A 207 -10.02 14.64 1.12
CA ILE A 207 -10.61 15.30 -0.04
C ILE A 207 -11.78 14.46 -0.58
N LEU A 208 -11.62 13.13 -0.63
CA LEU A 208 -12.72 12.22 -1.00
C LEU A 208 -13.91 12.34 -0.04
N ALA A 209 -13.66 12.40 1.26
CA ALA A 209 -14.72 12.58 2.25
C ALA A 209 -15.43 13.91 2.10
N LEU A 210 -14.71 15.02 1.90
CA LEU A 210 -15.33 16.32 1.62
C LEU A 210 -16.22 16.29 0.37
N LEU A 211 -15.78 15.61 -0.68
CA LEU A 211 -16.58 15.42 -1.90
C LEU A 211 -17.87 14.64 -1.61
N PHE A 212 -17.79 13.52 -0.90
CA PHE A 212 -18.97 12.71 -0.57
C PHE A 212 -19.90 13.39 0.43
N VAL A 213 -19.38 14.14 1.40
CA VAL A 213 -20.19 14.95 2.32
C VAL A 213 -20.94 16.03 1.55
N SER A 214 -20.30 16.68 0.57
CA SER A 214 -20.96 17.66 -0.30
C SER A 214 -22.04 17.02 -1.18
N ALA A 215 -21.80 15.80 -1.66
CA ALA A 215 -22.72 15.10 -2.56
C ALA A 215 -23.92 14.46 -1.85
N VAL A 216 -23.74 13.87 -0.67
CA VAL A 216 -24.77 13.09 0.04
C VAL A 216 -25.28 13.77 1.31
N GLY A 217 -24.52 14.69 1.87
CA GLY A 217 -24.80 15.37 3.14
C GLY A 217 -23.92 14.87 4.30
N LEU A 218 -24.19 15.40 5.49
CA LEU A 218 -23.48 15.06 6.73
C LEU A 218 -23.92 13.70 7.28
N GLY A 219 -23.00 12.97 7.93
CA GLY A 219 -23.28 11.70 8.60
C GLY A 219 -22.22 10.62 8.34
N PRO A 220 -22.42 9.38 8.81
CA PRO A 220 -21.46 8.28 8.66
C PRO A 220 -21.37 7.73 7.23
N PHE A 221 -22.45 7.86 6.45
CA PHE A 221 -22.52 7.34 5.09
C PHE A 221 -21.45 7.88 4.12
N PRO A 222 -21.19 9.20 4.02
CA PRO A 222 -20.08 9.70 3.20
C PRO A 222 -18.71 9.20 3.69
N GLY A 223 -18.55 8.94 5.00
CA GLY A 223 -17.35 8.31 5.56
C GLY A 223 -17.15 6.89 5.02
N VAL A 224 -18.22 6.07 5.01
CA VAL A 224 -18.19 4.73 4.41
C VAL A 224 -17.80 4.79 2.94
N LEU A 225 -18.38 5.71 2.16
CA LEU A 225 -18.06 5.86 0.74
C LEU A 225 -16.60 6.27 0.50
N ALA A 226 -16.11 7.25 1.27
CA ALA A 226 -14.72 7.72 1.16
C ALA A 226 -13.73 6.59 1.48
N ILE A 227 -13.94 5.87 2.59
CA ILE A 227 -13.11 4.74 2.99
C ILE A 227 -13.19 3.63 1.94
N THR A 228 -14.37 3.33 1.41
CA THR A 228 -14.57 2.30 0.38
C THR A 228 -13.75 2.62 -0.85
N VAL A 229 -13.95 3.80 -1.46
CA VAL A 229 -13.26 4.20 -2.69
C VAL A 229 -11.75 4.20 -2.49
N HIS A 230 -11.26 4.82 -1.42
CA HIS A 230 -9.84 4.86 -1.13
C HIS A 230 -9.25 3.45 -0.88
N SER A 231 -9.99 2.59 -0.18
CA SER A 231 -9.58 1.19 0.05
C SER A 231 -9.57 0.35 -1.22
N VAL A 232 -10.47 0.59 -2.18
CA VAL A 232 -10.46 -0.08 -3.48
C VAL A 232 -9.14 0.16 -4.22
N GLY A 233 -8.69 1.43 -4.29
CA GLY A 233 -7.45 1.77 -4.97
C GLY A 233 -6.22 1.14 -4.32
N VAL A 234 -6.20 1.08 -2.98
CA VAL A 234 -5.07 0.52 -2.22
C VAL A 234 -5.06 -1.02 -2.25
N LEU A 235 -6.16 -1.66 -1.86
CA LEU A 235 -6.26 -3.12 -1.78
C LEU A 235 -6.21 -3.76 -3.17
N GLY A 236 -6.84 -3.14 -4.18
CA GLY A 236 -6.81 -3.68 -5.55
C GLY A 236 -5.39 -3.76 -6.10
N ARG A 237 -4.54 -2.78 -5.78
CA ARG A 237 -3.12 -2.80 -6.13
C ARG A 237 -2.39 -3.94 -5.42
N PHE A 238 -2.60 -4.13 -4.12
CA PHE A 238 -1.98 -5.23 -3.38
C PHE A 238 -2.42 -6.59 -3.91
N VAL A 239 -3.71 -6.79 -4.16
CA VAL A 239 -4.24 -8.03 -4.77
C VAL A 239 -3.57 -8.30 -6.12
N ALA A 240 -3.39 -7.28 -6.96
CA ALA A 240 -2.72 -7.43 -8.25
C ALA A 240 -1.24 -7.82 -8.09
N GLU A 241 -0.52 -7.22 -7.14
CA GLU A 241 0.88 -7.55 -6.84
C GLU A 241 1.04 -8.98 -6.32
N GLU A 242 0.14 -9.44 -5.45
CA GLU A 242 0.14 -10.81 -4.92
C GLU A 242 -0.18 -11.85 -6.00
N ILE A 243 -1.11 -11.54 -6.91
CA ILE A 243 -1.40 -12.41 -8.06
C ILE A 243 -0.19 -12.47 -9.01
N GLU A 244 0.50 -11.35 -9.21
CA GLU A 244 1.70 -11.27 -10.07
C GLU A 244 2.91 -11.99 -9.46
N SER A 245 3.01 -12.07 -8.13
CA SER A 245 4.11 -12.74 -7.41
C SER A 245 3.90 -14.25 -7.19
N THR A 246 2.68 -14.75 -7.41
CA THR A 246 2.32 -16.16 -7.21
C THR A 246 3.04 -17.09 -8.20
N ASP A 247 3.48 -18.29 -7.75
CA ASP A 247 4.11 -19.29 -8.63
C ASP A 247 3.13 -19.75 -9.73
N PRO A 248 3.48 -19.63 -11.03
CA PRO A 248 2.59 -20.03 -12.10
C PRO A 248 2.45 -21.56 -12.26
N ARG A 249 3.31 -22.38 -11.65
CA ARG A 249 3.34 -23.85 -11.86
C ARG A 249 2.02 -24.55 -11.48
N PRO A 250 1.39 -24.30 -10.31
CA PRO A 250 0.13 -24.94 -9.96
C PRO A 250 -1.01 -24.54 -10.91
N LEU A 251 -1.00 -23.29 -11.38
CA LEU A 251 -1.98 -22.76 -12.32
C LEU A 251 -1.85 -23.41 -13.70
N GLN A 252 -0.62 -23.60 -14.19
CA GLN A 252 -0.33 -24.28 -15.45
C GLN A 252 -0.67 -25.78 -15.38
N ALA A 253 -0.47 -26.43 -14.23
CA ALA A 253 -0.86 -27.83 -14.03
C ALA A 253 -2.38 -28.01 -14.14
N LEU A 254 -3.18 -27.11 -13.54
CA LEU A 254 -4.65 -27.08 -13.69
C LEU A 254 -5.09 -26.79 -15.13
N GLN A 255 -4.38 -25.93 -15.85
CA GLN A 255 -4.64 -25.71 -17.29
C GLN A 255 -4.42 -26.99 -18.11
N GLY A 256 -3.40 -27.79 -17.76
CA GLY A 256 -3.09 -29.07 -18.39
C GLY A 256 -4.18 -30.14 -18.22
N THR A 257 -5.05 -30.03 -17.20
CA THR A 257 -6.18 -30.95 -17.01
C THR A 257 -7.44 -30.52 -17.77
N GLY A 258 -7.39 -29.42 -18.54
CA GLY A 258 -8.56 -28.87 -19.24
C GLY A 258 -9.53 -28.09 -18.34
N ALA A 259 -9.09 -27.64 -17.17
CA ALA A 259 -9.92 -26.85 -16.26
C ALA A 259 -10.33 -25.51 -16.90
N SER A 260 -11.57 -25.07 -16.65
CA SER A 260 -12.04 -23.77 -17.14
C SER A 260 -11.33 -22.61 -16.42
N PRO A 261 -11.25 -21.40 -17.01
CA PRO A 261 -10.61 -20.24 -16.37
C PRO A 261 -11.17 -19.92 -14.98
N ILE A 262 -12.48 -20.12 -14.79
CA ILE A 262 -13.15 -19.91 -13.49
C ILE A 262 -12.72 -20.97 -12.47
N GLN A 263 -12.60 -22.24 -12.88
CA GLN A 263 -12.11 -23.31 -12.01
C GLN A 263 -10.67 -23.07 -11.58
N ILE A 264 -9.81 -22.58 -12.49
CA ILE A 264 -8.42 -22.24 -12.19
C ILE A 264 -8.35 -21.09 -11.18
N ILE A 265 -9.18 -20.05 -11.32
CA ILE A 265 -9.24 -18.96 -10.34
C ILE A 265 -9.70 -19.49 -8.97
N GLN A 266 -10.79 -20.25 -8.94
CA GLN A 266 -11.39 -20.70 -7.68
C GLN A 266 -10.53 -21.71 -6.91
N HIS A 267 -9.88 -22.65 -7.60
CA HIS A 267 -9.17 -23.77 -6.97
C HIS A 267 -7.65 -23.64 -7.06
N GLY A 268 -7.13 -22.84 -7.99
CA GLY A 268 -5.71 -22.57 -8.14
C GLY A 268 -5.30 -21.25 -7.50
N LEU A 269 -5.89 -20.15 -7.96
CA LEU A 269 -5.44 -18.80 -7.58
C LEU A 269 -5.89 -18.39 -6.18
N ILE A 270 -7.20 -18.47 -5.90
CA ILE A 270 -7.79 -18.01 -4.63
C ILE A 270 -7.09 -18.64 -3.43
N PRO A 271 -6.91 -19.96 -3.33
CA PRO A 271 -6.32 -20.57 -2.15
C PRO A 271 -4.89 -20.10 -1.87
N GLN A 272 -4.14 -19.72 -2.91
CA GLN A 272 -2.76 -19.24 -2.78
C GLN A 272 -2.69 -17.78 -2.32
N VAL A 273 -3.57 -16.92 -2.83
CA VAL A 273 -3.55 -15.48 -2.50
C VAL A 273 -4.36 -15.12 -1.25
N LEU A 274 -5.33 -15.97 -0.86
CA LEU A 274 -6.26 -15.69 0.23
C LEU A 274 -5.57 -15.37 1.57
N PRO A 275 -4.53 -16.09 2.04
CA PRO A 275 -3.88 -15.78 3.31
C PRO A 275 -3.29 -14.36 3.33
N GLN A 276 -2.62 -13.97 2.25
CA GLN A 276 -2.04 -12.63 2.11
C GLN A 276 -3.12 -11.56 1.98
N MET A 277 -4.18 -11.83 1.23
CA MET A 277 -5.31 -10.90 1.11
C MET A 277 -5.95 -10.59 2.47
N VAL A 278 -6.17 -11.60 3.31
CA VAL A 278 -6.73 -11.40 4.65
C VAL A 278 -5.78 -10.60 5.53
N ALA A 279 -4.47 -10.85 5.43
CA ALA A 279 -3.46 -10.05 6.13
C ALA A 279 -3.49 -8.57 5.72
N HIS A 280 -3.57 -8.28 4.41
CA HIS A 280 -3.70 -6.92 3.89
C HIS A 280 -5.01 -6.24 4.30
N LEU A 281 -6.13 -6.97 4.30
CA LEU A 281 -7.42 -6.47 4.78
C LEU A 281 -7.37 -6.10 6.26
N ALA A 282 -6.74 -6.92 7.11
CA ALA A 282 -6.61 -6.64 8.54
C ALA A 282 -5.75 -5.39 8.83
N ILE A 283 -4.64 -5.22 8.11
CA ILE A 283 -3.82 -4.01 8.19
C ILE A 283 -4.60 -2.79 7.68
N ARG A 284 -5.38 -2.97 6.61
CA ARG A 284 -6.19 -1.88 6.05
C ARG A 284 -7.32 -1.46 6.98
N PHE A 285 -7.94 -2.41 7.67
CA PHE A 285 -8.95 -2.14 8.70
C PHE A 285 -8.40 -1.22 9.80
N GLU A 286 -7.22 -1.52 10.32
CA GLU A 286 -6.53 -0.71 11.33
C GLU A 286 -6.26 0.73 10.85
N MET A 287 -5.74 0.87 9.62
CA MET A 287 -5.52 2.19 9.00
C MET A 287 -6.83 2.95 8.82
N ASN A 288 -7.87 2.29 8.31
CA ASN A 288 -9.18 2.89 8.10
C ASN A 288 -9.85 3.30 9.43
N LEU A 289 -9.55 2.61 10.54
CA LEU A 289 -10.04 2.97 11.86
C LEU A 289 -9.42 4.28 12.32
N ARG A 290 -8.11 4.45 12.14
CA ARG A 290 -7.42 5.72 12.39
C ARG A 290 -7.94 6.84 11.49
N ASP A 291 -8.04 6.58 10.19
CA ASP A 291 -8.51 7.54 9.21
C ASP A 291 -9.93 8.04 9.49
N SER A 292 -10.83 7.16 9.95
CA SER A 292 -12.22 7.52 10.29
C SER A 292 -12.32 8.62 11.35
N THR A 293 -11.36 8.69 12.27
CA THR A 293 -11.31 9.75 13.30
C THR A 293 -10.98 11.11 12.71
N ILE A 294 -10.16 11.15 11.65
CA ILE A 294 -9.83 12.38 10.94
C ILE A 294 -11.01 12.77 10.03
N LEU A 295 -11.69 11.79 9.42
CA LEU A 295 -12.89 12.05 8.61
C LEU A 295 -14.05 12.65 9.42
N GLY A 296 -14.15 12.36 10.71
CA GLY A 296 -15.14 13.00 11.57
C GLY A 296 -15.03 14.53 11.61
N LEU A 297 -13.82 15.09 11.41
CA LEU A 297 -13.59 16.53 11.37
C LEU A 297 -14.31 17.21 10.18
N VAL A 298 -14.49 16.49 9.08
CA VAL A 298 -15.14 17.01 7.87
C VAL A 298 -16.65 16.75 7.83
N GLY A 299 -17.22 16.21 8.92
CA GLY A 299 -18.65 15.93 9.03
C GLY A 299 -19.05 14.50 8.62
N ALA A 300 -18.08 13.58 8.52
CA ALA A 300 -18.33 12.17 8.25
C ALA A 300 -18.79 11.36 9.49
N GLY A 301 -19.16 12.03 10.60
CA GLY A 301 -19.69 11.40 11.80
C GLY A 301 -18.63 10.76 12.73
N GLY A 302 -19.10 9.94 13.67
CA GLY A 302 -18.27 9.18 14.61
C GLY A 302 -17.55 10.03 15.67
N LEU A 303 -16.52 9.43 16.31
CA LEU A 303 -15.78 10.05 17.42
C LEU A 303 -15.11 11.37 17.03
N GLY A 304 -14.54 11.43 15.82
CA GLY A 304 -13.85 12.62 15.31
C GLY A 304 -14.75 13.85 15.23
N PHE A 305 -16.02 13.66 14.91
CA PHE A 305 -17.00 14.76 14.82
C PHE A 305 -17.25 15.41 16.19
N TYR A 306 -17.43 14.61 17.23
CA TYR A 306 -17.67 15.12 18.58
C TYR A 306 -16.41 15.72 19.21
N VAL A 307 -15.22 15.17 18.92
CA VAL A 307 -13.96 15.80 19.31
C VAL A 307 -13.87 17.22 18.73
N PHE A 308 -14.14 17.38 17.44
CA PHE A 308 -14.15 18.69 16.79
C PHE A 308 -15.17 19.65 17.41
N LEU A 309 -16.37 19.15 17.72
CA LEU A 309 -17.43 19.93 18.33
C LEU A 309 -17.04 20.44 19.73
N TYR A 310 -16.51 19.57 20.60
CA TYR A 310 -16.11 19.97 21.96
C TYR A 310 -14.88 20.88 21.98
N VAL A 311 -13.92 20.67 21.07
CA VAL A 311 -12.79 21.59 20.90
C VAL A 311 -13.29 22.98 20.51
N LYS A 312 -14.27 23.07 19.59
CA LYS A 312 -14.88 24.35 19.21
C LYS A 312 -15.65 25.03 20.34
N GLN A 313 -16.19 24.27 21.27
CA GLN A 313 -16.91 24.77 22.44
C GLN A 313 -15.99 25.04 23.64
N PHE A 314 -14.67 24.88 23.49
CA PHE A 314 -13.69 24.98 24.57
C PHE A 314 -13.97 24.04 25.77
N GLN A 315 -14.64 22.91 25.54
CA GLN A 315 -14.97 21.89 26.56
C GLN A 315 -13.87 20.82 26.64
N TRP A 316 -12.70 21.21 27.17
CA TRP A 316 -11.48 20.38 27.18
C TRP A 316 -11.62 19.08 27.99
N GLU A 317 -12.39 19.10 29.08
CA GLU A 317 -12.64 17.92 29.94
C GLU A 317 -13.35 16.80 29.17
N LYS A 318 -14.35 17.15 28.35
CA LYS A 318 -15.07 16.21 27.49
C LYS A 318 -14.24 15.78 26.28
N THR A 319 -13.48 16.69 25.69
CA THR A 319 -12.50 16.36 24.65
C THR A 319 -11.51 15.29 25.13
N GLY A 320 -11.02 15.42 26.37
CA GLY A 320 -10.11 14.45 26.99
C GLY A 320 -10.67 13.02 27.00
N VAL A 321 -11.94 12.86 27.40
CA VAL A 321 -12.62 11.55 27.42
C VAL A 321 -12.72 10.95 26.02
N LEU A 322 -13.11 11.74 25.01
CA LEU A 322 -13.22 11.25 23.64
C LEU A 322 -11.86 10.93 23.00
N CYS A 323 -10.83 11.73 23.29
CA CYS A 323 -9.46 11.43 22.85
C CYS A 323 -8.96 10.12 23.46
N LEU A 324 -9.22 9.88 24.75
CA LEU A 324 -8.89 8.61 25.40
C LEU A 324 -9.64 7.45 24.74
N ALA A 325 -10.93 7.61 24.43
CA ALA A 325 -11.69 6.58 23.73
C ALA A 325 -11.18 6.29 22.32
N ILE A 326 -10.77 7.29 21.54
CA ILE A 326 -10.12 7.08 20.23
C ILE A 326 -8.85 6.23 20.40
N VAL A 327 -8.00 6.57 21.36
CA VAL A 327 -6.77 5.83 21.63
C VAL A 327 -7.09 4.37 21.98
N LEU A 328 -8.00 4.14 22.93
CA LEU A 328 -8.43 2.80 23.33
C LEU A 328 -9.06 2.01 22.16
N LEU A 329 -9.87 2.66 21.33
CA LEU A 329 -10.51 2.04 20.18
C LEU A 329 -9.48 1.60 19.13
N VAL A 330 -8.50 2.46 18.83
CA VAL A 330 -7.41 2.15 17.89
C VAL A 330 -6.56 1.01 18.42
N PHE A 331 -6.14 1.06 19.70
CA PHE A 331 -5.38 -0.03 20.31
C PHE A 331 -6.16 -1.36 20.33
N ALA A 332 -7.47 -1.32 20.60
CA ALA A 332 -8.31 -2.51 20.54
C ALA A 332 -8.38 -3.07 19.11
N GLY A 333 -8.52 -2.20 18.10
CA GLY A 333 -8.48 -2.58 16.69
C GLY A 333 -7.15 -3.20 16.28
N GLU A 334 -6.03 -2.60 16.68
CA GLU A 334 -4.67 -3.12 16.47
C GLU A 334 -4.50 -4.51 17.10
N PHE A 335 -4.97 -4.69 18.34
CA PHE A 335 -4.90 -5.97 19.04
C PHE A 335 -5.71 -7.07 18.35
N VAL A 336 -6.94 -6.76 17.91
CA VAL A 336 -7.78 -7.71 17.15
C VAL A 336 -7.11 -8.09 15.83
N SER A 337 -6.60 -7.11 15.08
CA SER A 337 -5.88 -7.35 13.82
C SER A 337 -4.63 -8.21 14.02
N TRP A 338 -3.88 -7.98 15.09
CA TRP A 338 -2.73 -8.81 15.45
C TRP A 338 -3.12 -10.26 15.72
N GLN A 339 -4.19 -10.48 16.50
CA GLN A 339 -4.65 -11.82 16.83
C GLN A 339 -5.16 -12.58 15.60
N VAL A 340 -5.86 -11.91 14.68
CA VAL A 340 -6.31 -12.49 13.41
C VAL A 340 -5.11 -12.93 12.56
N ARG A 341 -4.10 -12.07 12.41
CA ARG A 341 -2.89 -12.40 11.63
C ARG A 341 -2.12 -13.58 12.23
N LYS A 342 -1.96 -13.64 13.56
CA LYS A 342 -1.27 -14.73 14.27
C LYS A 342 -1.94 -16.11 14.09
N ARG A 343 -3.23 -16.15 13.75
CA ARG A 343 -3.95 -17.41 13.51
C ARG A 343 -3.85 -17.89 12.06
N LEU A 344 -3.56 -16.97 11.14
CA LEU A 344 -3.54 -17.24 9.69
C LEU A 344 -2.13 -17.42 9.13
N LEU A 345 -1.15 -16.74 9.74
CA LEU A 345 0.29 -16.82 9.48
C LEU A 345 0.96 -17.54 10.65
#